data_AF-A0A1Y1NJX6-F1
#
_entry.id   AF-A0A1Y1NJX6-F1
#
_cell.length_a   1.000
_cell.length_b   1.000
_cell.length_c   1.000
_cell.angle_alpha   90.00
_cell.angle_beta   90.00
_cell.angle_gamma   90.00
#
_symmetry.space_group_name_H-M   'P 1'
#
loop_
_entity.id
_entity.type
_entity.pdbx_description
1 polymer ?
#
loop_
_entity_poly.entity_id
_entity_poly.type
_entity_poly.pdbx_seq_one_letter_code
_entity_poly.pdbx_strand_id
1 'polypeptide(L)'
;SVSYLTQAPITKGLFQSAIMESGTSLSSWALAPNGREITLRIANILLIDTSSSQAIVEGLRRLDAADLQKAVRAAFLQDILKKNQLTSMPFGPTIEPIHPGAVVVNYSY
;
A
#
# COMPACT_ATOMS: atom_id res chain seq x y z
N SER A 1 8.34 -3.85 -8.34
CA SER A 1 8.75 -5.04 -7.56
C SER A 1 10.26 -5.30 -7.62
N VAL A 2 10.86 -5.60 -8.79
CA VAL A 2 12.31 -5.91 -8.91
C VAL A 2 13.21 -4.84 -8.29
N SER A 3 12.95 -3.58 -8.62
CA SER A 3 13.72 -2.44 -8.10
C SER A 3 13.69 -2.32 -6.56
N TYR A 4 12.58 -2.66 -5.90
CA TYR A 4 12.54 -2.70 -4.42
C TYR A 4 13.38 -3.83 -3.86
N LEU A 5 13.31 -5.01 -4.47
CA LEU A 5 14.05 -6.19 -4.02
C LEU A 5 15.57 -6.06 -4.19
N THR A 6 16.05 -5.20 -5.09
CA THR A 6 17.50 -4.91 -5.18
C THR A 6 17.99 -3.96 -4.07
N GLN A 7 17.07 -3.26 -3.39
CA GLN A 7 17.37 -2.29 -2.33
C GLN A 7 17.10 -2.83 -0.92
N ALA A 8 16.23 -3.84 -0.79
CA ALA A 8 15.82 -4.38 0.49
C ALA A 8 16.97 -5.15 1.17
N PRO A 9 17.28 -4.90 2.46
CA PRO A 9 18.33 -5.64 3.18
C PRO A 9 18.07 -7.15 3.26
N ILE A 10 16.79 -7.56 3.32
CA ILE A 10 16.37 -8.96 3.49
C ILE A 10 16.71 -9.85 2.27
N THR A 11 17.03 -9.25 1.12
CA THR A 11 17.37 -9.96 -0.12
C THR A 11 18.86 -9.87 -0.48
N LYS A 12 19.70 -9.40 0.45
CA LYS A 12 21.14 -9.27 0.22
C LYS A 12 21.77 -10.62 -0.15
N GLY A 13 22.43 -10.65 -1.30
CA GLY A 13 23.13 -11.84 -1.81
C GLY A 13 22.24 -12.87 -2.50
N LEU A 14 20.93 -12.60 -2.66
CA LEU A 14 20.02 -13.55 -3.32
C LEU A 14 20.02 -13.46 -4.85
N PHE A 15 20.46 -12.34 -5.42
CA PHE A 15 20.42 -12.10 -6.86
C PHE A 15 21.77 -11.60 -7.36
N GLN A 16 22.15 -12.01 -8.57
CA GLN A 16 23.36 -11.55 -9.25
C GLN A 16 23.08 -10.35 -10.17
N SER A 17 21.86 -10.24 -10.71
CA SER A 17 21.49 -9.21 -11.67
C SER A 17 19.97 -8.98 -11.64
N ALA A 18 19.54 -7.81 -12.10
CA ALA A 18 18.14 -7.41 -12.13
C ALA A 18 17.86 -6.56 -13.38
N ILE A 19 16.70 -6.76 -14.01
CA ILE A 19 16.23 -5.97 -15.14
C ILE A 19 14.96 -5.22 -14.71
N MET A 20 14.93 -3.92 -14.97
CA MET A 20 13.79 -3.05 -14.69
C MET A 20 13.20 -2.60 -16.02
N GLU A 21 12.07 -3.17 -16.40
CA GLU A 21 11.38 -2.84 -17.65
C GLU A 21 10.23 -1.87 -17.37
N SER A 22 10.30 -0.67 -17.96
CA SER A 22 9.25 0.36 -17.91
C SER A 22 8.75 0.74 -16.51
N GLY A 23 9.57 0.59 -15.47
CA GLY A 23 9.22 1.00 -14.10
C GLY A 23 10.31 0.68 -13.06
N THR A 24 10.40 1.55 -12.04
CA THR A 24 11.35 1.42 -10.92
C THR A 24 10.67 1.79 -9.60
N SER A 25 11.35 1.60 -8.45
CA SER A 25 10.85 2.05 -7.14
C SER A 25 10.70 3.57 -7.04
N LEU A 26 11.34 4.32 -7.93
CA LEU A 26 11.29 5.79 -8.00
C LEU A 26 10.16 6.32 -8.88
N SER A 27 9.44 5.45 -9.60
CA SER A 27 8.30 5.88 -10.39
C SER A 27 7.24 6.48 -9.47
N SER A 28 6.62 7.59 -9.88
CA SER A 28 5.64 8.34 -9.08
C SER A 28 4.43 7.49 -8.63
N TRP A 29 4.14 6.41 -9.36
CA TRP A 29 3.07 5.45 -9.11
C TRP A 29 3.53 4.19 -8.34
N ALA A 30 4.81 4.05 -8.03
CA ALA A 30 5.35 2.83 -7.40
C ALA A 30 5.13 2.79 -5.88
N LEU A 31 5.06 3.96 -5.24
CA LEU A 31 4.83 4.09 -3.80
C LEU A 31 3.39 4.60 -3.53
N ALA A 32 2.76 4.05 -2.50
CA ALA A 32 1.45 4.46 -2.00
C ALA A 32 1.60 5.16 -0.63
N PRO A 33 1.70 6.50 -0.59
CA PRO A 33 1.96 7.24 0.66
C PRO A 33 0.75 7.33 1.59
N ASN A 34 -0.47 7.22 1.06
CA ASN A 34 -1.70 7.53 1.78
C ASN A 34 -2.46 6.28 2.28
N GLY A 35 -1.75 5.15 2.47
CA GLY A 35 -2.36 3.87 2.85
C GLY A 35 -3.24 3.94 4.10
N ARG A 36 -2.86 4.74 5.10
CA ARG A 36 -3.67 4.94 6.31
C ARG A 36 -4.98 5.67 6.04
N GLU A 37 -4.96 6.74 5.26
CA GLU A 37 -6.15 7.55 4.95
C GLU A 37 -7.20 6.70 4.21
N ILE A 38 -6.77 5.97 3.18
CA ILE A 38 -7.67 5.14 2.40
C ILE A 38 -8.22 3.95 3.21
N THR A 39 -7.39 3.36 4.07
CA THR A 39 -7.83 2.28 4.97
C THR A 39 -8.90 2.78 5.94
N LEU A 40 -8.74 3.98 6.52
CA LEU A 40 -9.76 4.60 7.37
C LEU A 40 -11.05 4.88 6.59
N ARG A 41 -10.96 5.35 5.35
CA ARG A 41 -12.14 5.56 4.50
C ARG A 41 -12.88 4.26 4.22
N ILE A 42 -12.15 3.19 3.92
CA ILE A 42 -12.72 1.85 3.68
C ILE A 42 -13.39 1.31 4.96
N ALA A 43 -12.72 1.44 6.11
CA ALA A 43 -13.30 1.04 7.40
C ALA A 43 -14.62 1.78 7.70
N ASN A 44 -14.67 3.09 7.44
CA ASN A 44 -15.90 3.88 7.58
C ASN A 44 -17.01 3.44 6.62
N ILE A 45 -16.69 3.13 5.35
CA ILE A 45 -17.67 2.61 4.38
C ILE A 45 -18.28 1.28 4.86
N LEU A 46 -17.44 0.45 5.48
CA LEU A 46 -17.80 -0.88 5.98
C LEU A 46 -18.33 -0.87 7.42
N LEU A 47 -18.50 0.32 8.02
CA LEU A 47 -18.97 0.50 9.40
C LEU A 47 -18.13 -0.26 10.44
N ILE A 48 -16.82 -0.35 10.21
CA ILE A 48 -15.85 -0.96 11.13
C ILE A 48 -15.43 0.06 12.19
N ASP A 49 -15.17 -0.42 13.41
CA ASP A 49 -14.58 0.38 14.48
C ASP A 49 -13.19 0.92 14.07
N THR A 50 -13.04 2.25 14.11
CA THR A 50 -11.80 2.95 13.76
C THR A 50 -11.03 3.47 14.98
N SER A 51 -11.40 3.05 16.19
CA SER A 51 -10.78 3.45 17.46
C SER A 51 -9.28 3.13 17.54
N SER A 52 -8.84 2.03 16.91
CA SER A 52 -7.45 1.58 16.89
C SER A 52 -7.10 0.85 15.59
N SER A 53 -5.81 0.76 15.26
CA SER A 53 -5.38 -0.01 14.09
C SER A 53 -5.69 -1.51 14.25
N GLN A 54 -5.65 -2.03 15.48
CA GLN A 54 -6.01 -3.41 15.80
C GLN A 54 -7.49 -3.67 15.52
N ALA A 55 -8.39 -2.81 16.00
CA ALA A 55 -9.83 -2.93 15.75
C ALA A 55 -10.16 -2.91 14.25
N ILE A 56 -9.50 -2.02 13.49
CA ILE A 56 -9.65 -1.96 12.03
C ILE A 56 -9.23 -3.28 11.39
N VAL A 57 -8.04 -3.80 11.74
CA VAL A 57 -7.52 -5.07 11.17
C VAL A 57 -8.45 -6.23 11.50
N GLU A 58 -8.94 -6.33 12.73
CA GLU A 58 -9.87 -7.37 13.16
C GLU A 58 -11.21 -7.28 12.41
N GLY A 59 -11.73 -6.08 12.22
CA GLY A 59 -12.95 -5.86 11.43
C GLY A 59 -12.77 -6.26 9.97
N LEU A 60 -11.68 -5.81 9.33
CA LEU A 60 -11.41 -6.12 7.92
C LEU A 60 -11.22 -7.62 7.68
N ARG A 61 -10.60 -8.35 8.62
CA ARG A 61 -10.38 -9.81 8.52
C ARG A 61 -11.66 -10.64 8.57
N ARG A 62 -12.77 -10.09 9.07
CA ARG A 62 -14.06 -10.81 9.18
C ARG A 62 -14.93 -10.69 7.93
N LEU A 63 -14.58 -9.81 7.00
CA LEU A 63 -15.36 -9.55 5.80
C LEU A 63 -14.97 -10.48 4.65
N ASP A 64 -15.93 -10.72 3.77
CA ASP A 64 -15.66 -11.40 2.50
C ASP A 64 -14.75 -10.54 1.61
N ALA A 65 -13.85 -11.20 0.88
CA ALA A 65 -12.88 -10.53 0.02
C ALA A 65 -13.56 -9.72 -1.09
N ALA A 66 -14.71 -10.16 -1.62
CA ALA A 66 -15.42 -9.43 -2.66
C ALA A 66 -16.04 -8.13 -2.11
N ASP A 67 -16.57 -8.15 -0.88
CA ASP A 67 -17.12 -6.96 -0.25
C ASP A 67 -16.03 -5.96 0.12
N LEU A 68 -14.88 -6.44 0.57
CA LEU A 68 -13.69 -5.61 0.76
C LEU A 68 -13.29 -4.93 -0.56
N GLN A 69 -13.20 -5.69 -1.66
CA GLN A 69 -12.83 -5.14 -2.98
C GLN A 69 -13.83 -4.10 -3.50
N LYS A 70 -15.14 -4.29 -3.27
CA LYS A 70 -16.16 -3.29 -3.60
C LYS A 70 -15.94 -1.98 -2.83
N ALA A 71 -15.67 -2.08 -1.52
CA ALA A 71 -15.40 -0.91 -0.69
C ALA A 71 -14.12 -0.17 -1.10
N VAL A 72 -13.05 -0.91 -1.45
CA VAL A 72 -11.80 -0.34 -1.99
C VAL A 72 -12.08 0.47 -3.27
N ARG A 73 -12.83 -0.10 -4.23
CA ARG A 73 -13.19 0.62 -5.47
C ARG A 73 -14.00 1.87 -5.19
N ALA A 74 -14.97 1.80 -4.28
CA ALA A 74 -15.77 2.95 -3.89
C ALA A 74 -14.92 4.06 -3.25
N ALA A 75 -14.03 3.70 -2.33
CA ALA A 75 -13.10 4.64 -1.68
C ALA A 75 -12.14 5.28 -2.69
N PHE A 76 -11.60 4.50 -3.63
CA PHE A 76 -10.68 4.98 -4.64
C PHE A 76 -11.35 5.95 -5.63
N LEU A 77 -12.58 5.64 -6.08
CA LEU A 77 -13.35 6.52 -6.95
C LEU A 77 -13.63 7.87 -6.26
N GLN A 78 -14.00 7.84 -4.98
CA GLN A 78 -14.18 9.05 -4.17
C GLN A 78 -12.90 9.91 -4.12
N ASP A 79 -11.73 9.27 -3.96
CA ASP A 79 -10.45 9.98 -3.92
C ASP A 79 -10.08 10.60 -5.27
N ILE A 80 -10.29 9.89 -6.39
CA ILE A 80 -10.07 10.44 -7.74
C ILE A 80 -10.96 11.67 -7.97
N LEU A 81 -12.26 11.55 -7.68
CA LEU A 81 -13.23 12.63 -7.90
C LEU A 81 -12.92 13.87 -7.04
N LYS A 82 -12.46 13.68 -5.80
CA LYS A 82 -12.13 14.78 -4.89
C LYS A 82 -10.79 15.45 -5.19
N LYS A 83 -9.77 14.67 -5.54
CA LYS A 83 -8.39 15.18 -5.69
C LYS A 83 -8.10 15.66 -7.13
N ASN A 84 -8.95 15.34 -8.11
CA ASN A 84 -8.79 15.67 -9.54
C ASN A 84 -7.36 15.39 -10.08
N GLN A 85 -6.74 14.34 -9.56
CA GLN A 85 -5.38 13.92 -9.88
C GLN A 85 -5.37 12.42 -10.07
N LEU A 86 -4.60 11.94 -11.06
CA LEU A 86 -4.21 10.55 -11.17
C LEU A 86 -3.26 10.25 -10.01
N THR A 87 -3.85 9.87 -8.88
CA THR A 87 -3.09 9.42 -7.71
C THR A 87 -2.51 8.03 -7.98
N SER A 88 -1.42 7.70 -7.28
CA SER A 88 -0.90 6.34 -7.21
C SER A 88 -2.00 5.36 -6.81
N MET A 89 -1.86 4.08 -7.17
CA MET A 89 -2.84 3.04 -6.85
C MET A 89 -3.22 3.08 -5.35
N PRO A 90 -4.48 2.74 -5.00
CA PRO A 90 -4.98 2.89 -3.63
C PRO A 90 -4.16 2.07 -2.62
N PHE A 91 -3.63 0.93 -3.06
CA PHE A 91 -2.70 0.11 -2.31
C PHE A 91 -1.50 -0.26 -3.18
N GLY A 92 -0.34 -0.28 -2.55
CA GLY A 92 0.95 -0.61 -3.16
C GLY A 92 2.04 -0.58 -2.09
N PRO A 93 3.32 -0.74 -2.48
CA PRO A 93 4.45 -0.55 -1.57
C PRO A 93 4.35 0.78 -0.82
N THR A 94 4.69 0.77 0.48
CA THR A 94 4.68 1.96 1.34
C THR A 94 5.90 1.93 2.26
N ILE A 95 6.16 3.03 2.96
CA ILE A 95 7.25 3.08 3.94
C ILE A 95 6.78 2.39 5.22
N GLU A 96 7.49 1.33 5.60
CA GLU A 96 7.19 0.48 6.74
C GLU A 96 7.96 0.92 7.99
N PRO A 97 7.40 0.71 9.20
CA PRO A 97 8.19 0.76 10.43
C PRO A 97 9.36 -0.23 10.36
N ILE A 98 10.46 0.10 11.04
CA ILE A 98 11.63 -0.78 11.06
C ILE A 98 11.33 -2.04 11.88
N HIS A 99 11.36 -3.20 11.22
CA HIS A 99 11.30 -4.53 11.85
C HIS A 99 12.03 -5.57 10.97
N PRO A 100 12.36 -6.77 11.47
CA PRO A 100 13.21 -7.74 10.75
C PRO A 100 12.69 -8.19 9.37
N GLY A 101 11.38 -8.05 9.12
CA GLY A 101 10.73 -8.43 7.86
C GLY A 101 10.39 -7.25 6.96
N ALA A 102 10.78 -6.02 7.31
CA ALA A 102 10.45 -4.84 6.53
C ALA A 102 11.22 -4.84 5.19
N VAL A 103 10.53 -4.49 4.12
CA VAL A 103 11.08 -4.48 2.75
C VAL A 103 11.45 -3.05 2.35
N VAL A 104 10.58 -2.09 2.64
CA VAL A 104 10.74 -0.67 2.24
C VAL A 104 10.70 0.20 3.49
N VAL A 105 11.86 0.56 4.04
CA VAL A 105 11.95 1.32 5.31
C VAL A 105 12.30 2.80 5.16
N ASN A 106 12.83 3.20 4.01
CA ASN A 106 13.24 4.58 3.71
C ASN A 106 12.93 4.93 2.26
N TYR A 107 12.90 6.23 1.95
CA TYR A 107 12.98 6.70 0.58
C TYR A 107 14.34 6.35 -0.01
N SER A 108 14.40 6.19 -1.33
CA SER A 108 15.62 5.80 -2.05
C SER A 108 16.66 6.95 -2.17
N TYR A 109 16.58 8.01 -1.36
CA TYR A 109 17.48 9.18 -1.35
C TYR A 109 17.80 9.63 0.08
#